data_AF-A0A3L7XDT9-F1
#
_entry.id   AF-A0A3L7XDT9-F1
#
_cell.length_a   1.000
_cell.length_b   1.000
_cell.length_c   1.000
_cell.angle_alpha   90.00
_cell.angle_beta   90.00
_cell.angle_gamma   90.00
#
_symmetry.space_group_name_H-M   'P 1'
#
loop_
_entity.id
_entity.type
_entity.pdbx_description
1 polymer ?
#
loop_
_entity_poly.entity_id
_entity_poly.type
_entity_poly.pdbx_seq_one_letter_code
_entity_poly.pdbx_strand_id
1 'polypeptide(L)' 'MRIALINDYQDVARTAADWASLPAGTEVVAFHDHVEDEDTLVERLRDFDVVVGVRQRVQFRRSLLEQLPNLKLLMNGGG' A
#
# COMPACT_ATOMS: atom_id res chain seq x y z
N MET A 1 6.32 -5.36 -10.93
CA MET A 1 6.36 -4.71 -9.59
C MET A 1 4.94 -4.43 -9.18
N ARG A 2 4.54 -4.72 -7.94
CA ARG A 2 3.17 -4.51 -7.47
C ARG A 2 3.13 -3.40 -6.42
N ILE A 3 2.25 -2.44 -6.63
CA ILE A 3 2.05 -1.28 -5.76
C ILE A 3 0.64 -1.35 -5.17
N ALA A 4 0.55 -1.38 -3.84
CA ALA A 4 -0.71 -1.28 -3.11
C ALA A 4 -0.95 0.17 -2.69
N LEU A 5 -2.11 0.73 -3.05
CA LEU A 5 -2.61 1.99 -2.50
C LEU A 5 -3.61 1.64 -1.40
N ILE A 6 -3.34 2.02 -0.15
CA ILE A 6 -4.19 1.71 1.01
C ILE A 6 -4.74 2.97 1.67
N ASN A 7 -5.88 2.83 2.35
CA ASN A 7 -6.64 3.92 2.97
C ASN A 7 -7.06 5.02 1.98
N ASP A 8 -7.18 4.68 0.71
CA ASP A 8 -7.64 5.61 -0.33
C ASP A 8 -9.17 5.58 -0.47
N TYR A 9 -9.86 5.84 0.64
CA TYR A 9 -11.33 5.81 0.71
C TYR A 9 -12.00 6.79 -0.27
N GLN A 10 -11.32 7.89 -0.61
CA GLN A 10 -11.82 8.91 -1.52
C GLN A 10 -11.36 8.70 -2.99
N ASP A 11 -10.67 7.59 -3.30
CA ASP A 11 -10.09 7.31 -4.64
C ASP A 11 -9.19 8.45 -5.17
N VAL A 12 -8.53 9.16 -4.24
CA VAL A 12 -7.69 10.33 -4.56
C VAL A 12 -6.32 9.87 -5.02
N ALA A 13 -5.77 8.80 -4.45
CA ALA A 13 -4.43 8.31 -4.79
C ALA A 13 -4.35 7.92 -6.27
N ARG A 14 -5.41 7.30 -6.82
CA ARG A 14 -5.46 6.92 -8.23
C ARG A 14 -5.39 8.11 -9.18
N THR A 15 -5.91 9.26 -8.78
CA THR A 15 -5.94 10.48 -9.60
C THR A 15 -4.80 11.46 -9.27
N ALA A 16 -4.11 11.27 -8.13
CA ALA A 16 -3.05 12.15 -7.67
C ALA A 16 -1.69 11.96 -8.39
N ALA A 17 -1.54 10.92 -9.20
CA ALA A 17 -0.31 10.62 -9.92
C ALA A 17 -0.58 10.00 -11.30
N ASP A 18 0.37 10.16 -12.22
CA ASP A 18 0.36 9.49 -13.52
C ASP A 18 0.94 8.07 -13.39
N TRP A 19 0.11 7.14 -12.91
CA TRP A 19 0.48 5.73 -12.73
C TRP A 19 0.84 5.02 -14.05
N ALA A 20 0.37 5.53 -15.19
CA ALA A 20 0.67 4.98 -16.51
C ALA A 20 2.11 5.25 -16.96
N SER A 21 2.79 6.24 -16.36
CA SER A 21 4.20 6.52 -16.61
C SER A 21 5.18 5.50 -16.03
N LEU A 22 4.69 4.56 -15.21
CA LEU A 22 5.51 3.53 -14.57
C LEU A 22 6.02 2.49 -15.58
N PRO A 23 7.16 1.82 -15.29
CA PRO A 23 7.70 0.79 -16.17
C PRO A 23 6.67 -0.30 -16.51
N ALA A 24 6.75 -0.84 -17.72
CA ALA A 24 5.88 -1.92 -18.17
C ALA A 24 5.95 -3.12 -17.20
N GLY A 25 4.78 -3.72 -16.92
CA GLY A 25 4.66 -4.79 -15.93
C GLY A 25 4.56 -4.29 -14.48
N THR A 26 4.34 -2.98 -14.27
CA THR A 26 3.93 -2.44 -12.98
C THR A 26 2.42 -2.56 -12.82
N GLU A 27 1.98 -3.20 -11.73
CA GLU A 27 0.57 -3.35 -11.36
C GLU A 27 0.30 -2.43 -10.17
N VAL A 28 -0.71 -1.57 -10.30
CA VAL A 28 -1.15 -0.68 -9.22
C VAL A 28 -2.55 -1.14 -8.80
N VAL A 29 -2.69 -1.49 -7.52
CA VAL A 29 -3.95 -1.98 -6.94
C VAL A 29 -4.37 -1.04 -5.83
N ALA A 30 -5.59 -0.50 -5.95
CA ALA A 30 -6.17 0.38 -4.95
C ALA A 30 -7.13 -0.37 -4.03
N PHE A 31 -6.97 -0.18 -2.73
CA PHE A 31 -7.86 -0.66 -1.68
C PHE A 31 -8.58 0.54 -1.06
N HIS A 32 -9.90 0.58 -1.26
CA HIS A 32 -10.76 1.69 -0.82
C HIS A 32 -11.34 1.49 0.58
N ASP A 33 -11.15 0.32 1.16
CA ASP A 33 -11.55 -0.02 2.52
C ASP A 33 -10.44 0.28 3.53
N HIS A 34 -10.85 0.37 4.79
CA HIS A 34 -9.94 0.52 5.92
C HIS A 34 -9.79 -0.82 6.63
N VAL A 35 -8.54 -1.23 6.88
CA VAL A 35 -8.19 -2.46 7.60
C VAL A 35 -7.24 -2.11 8.74
N GLU A 36 -7.68 -2.37 9.97
CA GLU A 36 -6.86 -2.21 11.18
C GLU A 36 -6.23 -3.53 11.65
N ASP A 37 -6.83 -4.65 11.25
CA ASP A 37 -6.39 -5.99 11.62
C ASP A 37 -5.07 -6.35 10.93
N GLU A 38 -4.10 -6.80 11.73
CA GLU A 38 -2.73 -7.06 11.25
C GLU A 38 -2.67 -8.27 10.33
N ASP A 39 -3.37 -9.36 10.65
CA ASP A 39 -3.38 -10.57 9.84
C ASP A 39 -4.01 -10.31 8.46
N THR A 40 -5.08 -9.53 8.43
CA THR A 40 -5.73 -9.09 7.19
C THR A 40 -4.81 -8.18 6.36
N LEU A 41 -4.03 -7.30 7.01
CA LEU A 41 -3.02 -6.49 6.33
C LEU A 41 -1.88 -7.35 5.76
N VAL A 42 -1.43 -8.36 6.50
CA VAL A 42 -0.40 -9.32 6.02
C VAL A 42 -0.91 -10.06 4.79
N GLU A 43 -2.09 -10.67 4.86
CA GLU A 43 -2.67 -11.41 3.75
C GLU A 43 -2.83 -10.54 2.50
N ARG A 44 -3.25 -9.29 2.70
CA ARG A 44 -3.44 -8.33 1.61
C ARG A 44 -2.12 -7.86 1.00
N LEU A 45 -1.12 -7.58 1.82
CA LEU A 45 0.09 -6.87 1.40
C LEU A 45 1.29 -7.78 1.11
N ARG A 46 1.23 -9.07 1.49
CA ARG A 46 2.34 -10.03 1.37
C ARG A 46 2.97 -10.12 -0.03
N ASP A 47 2.17 -9.91 -1.08
CA ASP A 47 2.60 -10.05 -2.47
C ASP A 47 2.91 -8.70 -3.14
N PHE A 48 2.98 -7.61 -2.37
CA PHE A 48 3.27 -6.27 -2.87
C PHE A 48 4.72 -5.87 -2.60
N ASP A 49 5.33 -5.23 -3.60
CA ASP A 49 6.68 -4.67 -3.50
C ASP A 49 6.67 -3.28 -2.83
N VAL A 50 5.60 -2.52 -3.06
CA VAL A 50 5.45 -1.13 -2.59
C VAL A 50 4.09 -0.95 -1.95
N VAL A 51 4.05 -0.29 -0.80
CA VAL A 51 2.81 0.11 -0.13
C VAL A 51 2.78 1.62 0.02
N VAL A 52 1.69 2.23 -0.46
CA VAL A 52 1.44 3.67 -0.39
C VAL A 52 0.19 3.90 0.45
N GLY A 53 0.39 4.40 1.67
CA GLY A 53 -0.68 4.80 2.57
C GLY A 53 -1.06 6.27 2.36
N VAL A 54 -2.35 6.53 2.18
CA VAL A 54 -2.87 7.88 1.95
C VAL A 54 -3.72 8.32 3.16
N ARG A 55 -3.38 9.48 3.74
CA ARG A 55 -4.12 10.23 4.78
C ARG A 55 -4.26 9.60 6.17
N GLN A 56 -4.42 8.30 6.33
CA GLN A 56 -4.58 7.67 7.64
C GLN A 56 -3.31 6.98 8.13
N ARG A 57 -3.00 7.18 9.42
CA ARG A 57 -1.85 6.53 10.08
C ARG A 57 -2.12 5.03 10.23
N VAL A 58 -1.62 4.23 9.31
CA VAL A 58 -1.39 2.81 9.58
C VAL A 58 -0.15 2.70 10.44
N GLN A 59 -0.27 2.02 11.57
CA GLN A 59 0.91 1.65 12.34
C GLN A 59 1.56 0.44 11.70
N PHE A 60 2.57 0.69 10.87
CA PHE A 60 3.45 -0.37 10.37
C PHE A 60 4.40 -0.81 11.48
N ARG A 61 3.88 -1.64 12.38
CA ARG A 61 4.66 -2.26 13.46
C ARG A 61 5.70 -3.20 12.86
N ARG A 62 6.75 -3.46 13.64
CA ARG A 62 7.80 -4.41 13.26
C ARG A 62 7.22 -5.80 12.94
N SER A 63 6.24 -6.27 13.70
CA SER A 63 5.57 -7.56 13.50
C SER A 63 4.90 -7.67 12.14
N LEU A 64 4.26 -6.59 11.65
CA LEU A 64 3.70 -6.53 10.32
C LEU A 64 4.81 -6.55 9.25
N LEU A 65 5.83 -5.71 9.39
CA LEU A 65 6.91 -5.59 8.40
C LEU A 65 7.69 -6.91 8.23
N GLU A 66 7.94 -7.65 9.31
CA GLU A 66 8.61 -8.96 9.27
C GLU A 66 7.81 -10.01 8.49
N GLN A 67 6.50 -9.83 8.36
CA GLN A 67 5.60 -10.71 7.61
C GLN A 67 5.38 -10.28 6.15
N LEU A 68 6.02 -9.19 5.71
CA LEU A 68 5.95 -8.66 4.34
C LEU A 68 7.30 -8.81 3.63
N PRO A 69 7.73 -10.05 3.30
CA PRO A 69 9.08 -10.32 2.79
C PRO A 69 9.38 -9.67 1.43
N ASN A 70 8.34 -9.33 0.67
CA ASN A 70 8.46 -8.69 -0.64
C ASN A 70 8.53 -7.16 -0.56
N LEU A 71 8.19 -6.57 0.59
CA LEU A 71 8.08 -5.13 0.75
C LEU A 71 9.46 -4.48 0.66
N LYS A 72 9.65 -3.65 -0.36
CA LYS A 72 10.87 -2.90 -0.64
C LYS A 72 10.74 -1.42 -0.31
N LEU A 73 9.51 -0.89 -0.35
CA LEU A 73 9.24 0.51 -0.09
C LEU A 73 7.89 0.68 0.60
N LEU A 74 7.90 1.42 1.70
CA LEU A 74 6.71 1.90 2.39
C LEU A 74 6.69 3.44 2.32
N MET A 75 5.67 3.99 1.68
CA MET A 75 5.37 5.42 1.74
C MET A 75 4.09 5.60 2.55
N ASN A 76 4.20 6.23 3.71
CA ASN A 76 3.06 6.57 4.54
C ASN A 76 2.90 8.10 4.55
N GLY A 77 1.83 8.61 3.94
CA GLY A 77 1.53 10.04 3.86
C GLY A 77 1.03 10.59 5.19
N GLY A 78 1.92 10.77 6.16
CA GLY A 78 1.60 11.38 7.45
C GLY A 78 2.80 11.39 8.38
N GLY A 79 3.19 12.59 8.83
CA GLY A 79 4.19 12.77 9.89
C GLY A 79 3.72 12.34 11.28
#